data_AF-A0A1I4UVU5-F1
#
_entry.id   AF-A0A1I4UVU5-F1
#
_cell.length_a   1.000
_cell.length_b   1.000
_cell.length_c   1.000
_cell.angle_alpha   90.00
_cell.angle_beta   90.00
_cell.angle_gamma   90.00
#
_symmetry.space_group_name_H-M   'P 1'
#
loop_
_entity.id
_entity.type
_entity.pdbx_description
1 polymer ?
#
loop_
_entity_poly.entity_id
_entity_poly.type
_entity_poly.pdbx_seq_one_letter_code
_entity_poly.pdbx_strand_id
1 'polypeptide(L)'
;MKVQARKLVIATACLAAVLSACTTAYALSHPNFEAADEAIVAALRHIRNAQQVNGPTFGGHAGRAEQLLQEARTELSIADEFHRGIRY
;
A
#
# COMPACT_ATOMS: atom_id res chain seq x y z
N MET A 1 -38.73 -31.60 17.31
CA MET A 1 -38.40 -30.53 18.28
C MET A 1 -36.89 -30.48 18.44
N LYS A 2 -36.25 -29.52 17.78
CA LYS A 2 -35.48 -28.44 18.42
C LYS A 2 -34.39 -28.95 19.36
N VAL A 3 -33.16 -29.10 18.87
CA VAL A 3 -31.89 -28.60 19.47
C VAL A 3 -30.80 -29.03 18.49
N GLN A 4 -30.15 -28.07 17.82
CA GLN A 4 -28.72 -28.09 17.46
C GLN A 4 -28.34 -26.98 16.45
N ALA A 5 -29.31 -26.18 15.99
CA ALA A 5 -29.07 -24.92 15.25
C ALA A 5 -28.42 -23.79 16.10
N ARG A 6 -27.79 -24.11 17.24
CA ARG A 6 -27.19 -23.14 18.19
C ARG A 6 -25.66 -23.10 18.15
N LYS A 7 -24.98 -24.02 17.45
CA LYS A 7 -23.50 -24.06 17.43
C LYS A 7 -22.86 -23.34 16.23
N LEU A 8 -23.64 -22.87 15.26
CA LEU A 8 -23.11 -22.29 14.01
C LEU A 8 -23.01 -20.75 14.01
N VAL A 9 -23.32 -20.08 15.12
CA VAL A 9 -23.39 -18.59 15.16
C VAL A 9 -22.24 -17.96 15.98
N ILE A 10 -21.37 -18.76 16.61
CA ILE A 10 -20.35 -18.23 17.55
C ILE A 10 -18.92 -18.25 16.97
N ALA A 11 -18.69 -18.84 15.80
CA ALA A 11 -17.34 -18.96 15.22
C ALA A 11 -16.92 -17.81 14.27
N THR A 12 -17.76 -16.80 14.05
CA THR A 12 -17.54 -15.74 13.05
C THR A 12 -17.20 -14.37 13.63
N ALA A 13 -16.88 -14.27 14.93
CA ALA A 13 -16.72 -12.98 15.60
C ALA A 13 -15.28 -12.54 15.95
N CYS A 14 -14.25 -13.35 15.71
CA CYS A 14 -12.90 -13.06 16.28
C CYS A 14 -11.74 -12.89 15.29
N LEU A 15 -11.95 -12.90 13.96
CA LEU A 15 -10.85 -12.73 13.00
C LEU A 15 -10.95 -11.47 12.14
N ALA A 16 -11.57 -10.42 12.67
CA ALA A 16 -11.45 -9.06 12.15
C ALA A 16 -10.64 -8.21 13.14
N ALA A 17 -9.54 -8.76 13.67
CA ALA A 17 -8.52 -7.95 14.31
C ALA A 17 -7.81 -7.14 13.22
N VAL A 18 -8.46 -6.04 12.85
CA VAL A 18 -7.88 -4.74 12.55
C VAL A 18 -6.36 -4.83 12.40
N LEU A 19 -5.91 -5.13 11.17
CA LEU A 19 -4.62 -4.67 10.67
C LEU A 19 -4.75 -3.15 10.49
N SER A 20 -4.85 -2.42 11.59
CA SER A 20 -4.43 -1.02 11.58
C SER A 20 -2.91 -1.08 11.54
N ALA A 21 -2.38 -1.32 10.35
CA ALA A 21 -1.04 -0.90 10.04
C ALA A 21 -1.09 0.61 10.28
N CYS A 22 -0.55 1.06 11.42
CA CYS A 22 -0.05 2.41 11.52
C CYS A 22 0.91 2.56 10.35
N THR A 23 0.41 3.04 9.21
CA THR A 23 1.24 3.66 8.21
C THR A 23 1.73 4.91 8.91
N THR A 24 2.82 4.79 9.67
CA THR A 24 3.63 5.95 9.98
C THR A 24 3.95 6.48 8.59
N ALA A 25 3.24 7.54 8.18
CA ALA A 25 3.60 8.28 7.00
C ALA A 25 5.06 8.63 7.24
N TYR A 26 5.95 7.98 6.51
CA TYR A 26 7.36 8.23 6.62
C TYR A 26 7.51 9.63 6.07
N ALA A 27 7.53 10.62 6.97
CA ALA A 27 7.65 12.00 6.58
C ALA A 27 9.08 12.16 6.07
N LEU A 28 9.24 12.22 4.75
CA LEU A 28 10.50 12.56 4.11
C LEU A 28 10.89 13.96 4.59
N SER A 29 12.14 14.14 4.99
CA SER A 29 12.59 15.40 5.58
C SER A 29 12.84 16.48 4.51
N HIS A 30 12.94 16.09 3.25
CA HIS A 30 13.14 17.00 2.12
C HIS A 30 11.84 17.24 1.36
N PRO A 31 11.38 18.51 1.22
CA PRO A 31 10.07 18.82 0.64
C PRO A 31 9.93 18.40 -0.83
N ASN A 32 11.02 18.40 -1.60
CA ASN A 32 11.00 17.93 -2.98
C ASN A 32 10.84 16.39 -3.07
N PHE A 33 11.35 15.64 -2.09
CA PHE A 33 11.15 14.19 -2.02
C PHE A 33 9.75 13.84 -1.50
N GLU A 34 9.22 14.61 -0.55
CA GLU A 34 7.83 14.52 -0.12
C GLU A 34 6.86 14.74 -1.30
N ALA A 35 7.04 15.83 -2.05
CA ALA A 35 6.23 16.12 -3.24
C ALA A 35 6.35 15.00 -4.31
N ALA A 36 7.53 14.40 -4.46
CA ALA A 36 7.71 13.25 -5.35
C ALA A 36 6.96 12.01 -4.86
N ASP A 37 7.00 11.70 -3.55
CA ASP A 37 6.23 10.58 -2.97
C ASP A 37 4.72 10.77 -3.15
N GLU A 38 4.21 11.98 -2.91
CA GLU A 38 2.79 12.31 -3.13
C GLU A 38 2.37 12.09 -4.59
N ALA A 39 3.19 12.54 -5.54
CA ALA A 39 2.95 12.33 -6.96
C ALA A 39 2.95 10.83 -7.32
N ILE A 40 3.87 10.05 -6.75
CA ILE A 40 3.90 8.60 -6.95
C ILE A 40 2.66 7.93 -6.35
N VAL A 41 2.22 8.32 -5.16
CA VAL A 41 0.99 7.79 -4.53
C VAL A 41 -0.24 8.10 -5.39
N ALA A 42 -0.32 9.30 -5.97
CA ALA A 42 -1.38 9.64 -6.91
C ALA A 42 -1.32 8.76 -8.16
N ALA A 43 -0.13 8.57 -8.75
CA ALA A 43 0.05 7.71 -9.93
C ALA A 43 -0.35 6.25 -9.66
N LEU A 44 0.07 5.67 -8.53
CA LEU A 44 -0.31 4.32 -8.10
C LEU A 44 -1.84 4.18 -7.99
N ARG A 45 -2.51 5.18 -7.42
CA ARG A 45 -3.98 5.19 -7.32
C ARG A 45 -4.63 5.14 -8.71
N HIS A 46 -4.13 5.94 -9.65
CA HIS A 46 -4.67 5.95 -11.02
C HIS A 46 -4.44 4.62 -11.75
N ILE A 47 -3.27 3.99 -11.60
CA ILE A 47 -2.97 2.68 -12.19
C ILE A 47 -3.91 1.61 -11.64
N ARG A 48 -4.06 1.53 -10.31
CA ARG A 48 -4.95 0.58 -9.65
C ARG A 48 -6.40 0.75 -10.09
N ASN A 49 -6.88 2.00 -10.16
CA ASN A 49 -8.22 2.29 -10.64
C ASN A 49 -8.40 1.84 -12.11
N ALA A 50 -7.41 2.07 -12.96
CA ALA A 50 -7.44 1.62 -14.35
C ALA A 50 -7.53 0.08 -14.44
N GLN A 51 -6.76 -0.65 -13.62
CA GLN A 51 -6.80 -2.11 -13.56
C GLN A 51 -8.10 -2.66 -12.98
N GLN A 52 -8.68 -1.98 -11.99
CA GLN A 52 -9.97 -2.36 -11.41
C GLN A 52 -11.11 -2.27 -12.44
N VAL A 53 -11.10 -1.25 -13.29
CA VAL A 53 -12.16 -1.02 -14.28
C VAL A 53 -11.95 -1.82 -15.58
N ASN A 54 -10.71 -1.94 -16.05
CA ASN A 54 -10.41 -2.50 -17.38
C ASN A 54 -9.81 -3.92 -17.33
N GLY A 55 -9.60 -4.46 -16.14
CA GLY A 55 -8.93 -5.74 -15.93
C GLY A 55 -7.43 -5.59 -15.68
N PRO A 56 -6.81 -6.63 -15.09
CA PRO A 56 -5.51 -6.51 -14.43
C PRO A 56 -4.33 -6.39 -15.39
N THR A 57 -4.47 -6.76 -16.66
CA THR A 57 -3.30 -7.07 -17.47
C THR A 57 -2.69 -5.82 -18.09
N PHE A 58 -3.38 -5.05 -18.94
CA PHE A 58 -2.68 -4.05 -19.79
C PHE A 58 -1.36 -4.63 -20.37
N GLY A 59 -1.37 -5.91 -20.76
CA GLY A 59 -0.17 -6.66 -21.19
C GLY A 59 0.89 -6.94 -20.10
N GLY A 60 0.57 -6.80 -18.82
CA GLY A 60 1.48 -6.87 -17.68
C GLY A 60 2.14 -5.53 -17.32
N HIS A 61 1.99 -4.50 -18.15
CA HIS A 61 2.70 -3.24 -17.99
C HIS A 61 2.18 -2.40 -16.82
N ALA A 62 0.87 -2.47 -16.52
CA ALA A 62 0.31 -1.76 -15.37
C ALA A 62 0.87 -2.29 -14.05
N GLY A 63 0.94 -3.62 -13.88
CA GLY A 63 1.58 -4.23 -12.71
C GLY A 63 3.08 -3.91 -12.63
N ARG A 64 3.79 -3.90 -13.76
CA ARG A 64 5.21 -3.49 -13.79
C ARG A 64 5.39 -2.02 -13.41
N ALA A 65 4.51 -1.13 -13.85
CA ALA A 65 4.54 0.28 -13.47
C ALA A 65 4.30 0.46 -11.96
N GLU A 66 3.35 -0.27 -11.37
CA GLU A 66 3.17 -0.25 -9.91
C GLU A 66 4.42 -0.67 -9.14
N GLN A 67 5.09 -1.73 -9.59
CA GLN A 67 6.31 -2.22 -8.96
C GLN A 67 7.43 -1.16 -9.01
N LEU A 68 7.70 -0.59 -10.19
CA LEU A 68 8.73 0.43 -10.37
C LEU A 68 8.46 1.68 -9.54
N LEU A 69 7.19 2.09 -9.42
CA LEU A 69 6.80 3.21 -8.58
C LEU A 69 7.02 2.89 -7.10
N GLN A 70 6.73 1.67 -6.64
CA GLN A 70 7.02 1.25 -5.26
C GLN A 70 8.52 1.20 -4.95
N GLU A 71 9.33 0.73 -5.91
CA GLU A 71 10.79 0.78 -5.84
C GLU A 71 11.28 2.24 -5.75
N ALA A 72 10.74 3.14 -6.59
CA ALA A 72 11.10 4.56 -6.55
C ALA A 72 10.81 5.22 -5.19
N ARG A 73 9.67 4.92 -4.54
CA ARG A 73 9.38 5.41 -3.17
C ARG A 73 10.40 4.92 -2.15
N THR A 74 10.82 3.67 -2.29
CA THR A 74 11.84 3.07 -1.43
C THR A 74 13.17 3.82 -1.59
N GLU A 75 13.58 4.09 -2.83
CA GLU A 75 14.79 4.86 -3.12
C GLU A 75 14.71 6.32 -2.62
N LEU A 76 13.55 6.98 -2.70
CA LEU A 76 13.36 8.31 -2.11
C LEU A 76 13.59 8.31 -0.58
N SER A 77 13.07 7.30 0.12
CA SER A 77 13.30 7.11 1.55
C SER A 77 14.78 6.87 1.86
N ILE A 78 15.45 6.02 1.08
CA ILE A 78 16.87 5.73 1.23
C ILE A 78 17.71 6.98 0.99
N ALA A 79 17.39 7.75 -0.04
CA ALA A 79 18.08 9.00 -0.36
C ALA A 79 17.91 10.06 0.74
N ASP A 80 16.70 10.19 1.29
CA ASP A 80 16.41 11.06 2.45
C ASP A 80 17.25 10.65 3.67
N GLU A 81 17.26 9.36 4.00
CA GLU A 81 18.04 8.80 5.11
C GLU A 81 19.55 9.01 4.93
N PHE A 82 20.06 8.75 3.72
CA PHE A 82 21.47 8.91 3.40
C PHE A 82 21.90 10.38 3.51
N HIS A 83 21.11 11.31 2.95
CA HIS A 83 21.40 12.74 3.08
C HIS A 83 21.43 13.20 4.55
N ARG A 84 20.58 12.62 5.38
CA ARG A 84 20.53 12.92 6.82
C ARG A 84 21.61 12.22 7.64
N GLY A 85 22.44 11.37 7.04
CA GLY A 85 23.46 10.59 7.74
C GLY A 85 22.88 9.47 8.63
N ILE A 86 21.64 9.04 8.38
CA ILE A 86 21.00 7.92 9.09
C ILE A 86 21.46 6.57 8.52
N ARG A 87 21.81 6.56 7.23
CA ARG A 87 22.18 5.37 6.46
C ARG A 87 23.57 5.56 5.85
N TYR A 88 24.40 4.52 5.91
CA TYR A 88 25.81 4.50 5.49
C TYR A 88 26.04 3.54 4.33
#